data_AF-A0A355R8Z7-F1
#
_entry.id   AF-A0A355R8Z7-F1
#
_cell.length_a   1.000
_cell.length_b   1.000
_cell.length_c   1.000
_cell.angle_alpha   90.00
_cell.angle_beta   90.00
_cell.angle_gamma   90.00
#
_symmetry.space_group_name_H-M   'P 1'
#
loop_
_entity.id
_entity.type
_entity.pdbx_description
1 polymer ?
#
loop_
_entity_poly.entity_id
_entity_poly.type
_entity_poly.pdbx_seq_one_letter_code
_entity_poly.pdbx_strand_id
1 'polypeptide(L)'
;TYMNRSGQSVAALANFFRIKPEAILVAHDELDLPPGVAKLKRGGGHGGHNGLRDIIAQLGNQNDFHRLRLGIGHPGDAKLVSNFVLGRAPRAEQEKLDASI
;
A
#
# COMPACT_ATOMS: atom_id res chain seq x y z
N THR A 1 -6.92 11.20 -4.34
CA THR A 1 -8.25 10.82 -3.80
C THR A 1 -8.09 10.42 -2.34
N TYR A 2 -9.18 10.14 -1.62
CA TYR A 2 -9.08 9.49 -0.29
C TYR A 2 -8.57 8.06 -0.43
N MET A 3 -8.00 7.50 0.65
CA MET A 3 -7.37 6.17 0.63
C MET A 3 -8.32 5.05 0.20
N ASN A 4 -9.60 5.13 0.54
CA ASN A 4 -10.62 4.16 0.11
C ASN A 4 -11.16 4.41 -1.31
N ARG A 5 -10.56 5.35 -2.07
CA ARG A 5 -10.88 5.71 -3.46
C ARG A 5 -9.62 5.84 -4.32
N SER A 6 -8.52 5.19 -3.91
CA SER A 6 -7.23 5.27 -4.62
C SER A 6 -7.31 4.68 -6.03
N GLY A 7 -8.11 3.62 -6.22
CA GLY A 7 -8.29 2.96 -7.50
C GLY A 7 -8.91 3.84 -8.58
N GLN A 8 -9.73 4.83 -8.20
CA GLN A 8 -10.33 5.77 -9.17
C GLN A 8 -9.26 6.53 -9.96
N SER A 9 -8.23 7.03 -9.26
CA SER A 9 -7.12 7.76 -9.90
C SER A 9 -6.20 6.81 -10.67
N VAL A 10 -5.88 5.65 -10.09
CA VAL A 10 -4.99 4.67 -10.70
C VAL A 10 -5.58 4.12 -12.00
N ALA A 11 -6.85 3.70 -11.99
CA ALA A 11 -7.51 3.15 -13.17
C ALA A 11 -7.69 4.20 -14.27
N ALA A 12 -8.03 5.44 -13.93
CA ALA A 12 -8.15 6.52 -14.91
C ALA A 12 -6.84 6.74 -15.68
N LEU A 13 -5.71 6.80 -14.96
CA LEU A 13 -4.38 6.99 -15.56
C LEU A 13 -3.96 5.75 -16.37
N ALA A 14 -4.13 4.55 -15.81
CA ALA A 14 -3.77 3.30 -16.46
C ALA A 14 -4.53 3.12 -17.78
N ASN A 15 -5.83 3.41 -17.80
CA ASN A 15 -6.66 3.33 -18.99
C ASN A 15 -6.26 4.37 -20.05
N PHE A 16 -6.01 5.62 -19.64
CA PHE A 16 -5.61 6.68 -20.56
C PHE A 16 -4.30 6.35 -21.29
N PHE A 17 -3.29 5.88 -20.55
CA PHE A 17 -1.98 5.52 -21.11
C PHE A 17 -1.88 4.06 -21.57
N ARG A 18 -2.96 3.27 -21.46
CA ARG A 18 -3.00 1.84 -21.78
C ARG A 18 -1.92 1.02 -21.05
N ILE A 19 -1.67 1.38 -19.79
CA ILE A 19 -0.74 0.68 -18.91
C ILE A 19 -1.45 -0.56 -18.37
N LYS A 20 -0.87 -1.73 -18.60
CA LYS A 20 -1.38 -2.98 -18.04
C LYS A 20 -1.04 -3.09 -16.55
N PRO A 21 -1.85 -3.79 -15.72
CA PRO A 21 -1.60 -3.90 -14.28
C PRO A 21 -0.19 -4.37 -13.92
N GLU A 22 0.40 -5.30 -14.69
CA GLU A 22 1.74 -5.84 -14.44
C GLU A 22 2.85 -4.80 -14.64
N ALA A 23 2.56 -3.68 -15.30
CA ALA A 23 3.47 -2.54 -15.45
C ALA A 23 3.26 -1.46 -14.38
N ILE A 24 2.36 -1.68 -13.42
CA ILE A 24 2.06 -0.75 -12.32
C ILE A 24 2.83 -1.20 -11.07
N LEU A 25 3.50 -0.25 -10.41
CA LEU A 25 4.07 -0.41 -9.07
C LEU A 25 3.27 0.44 -8.08
N VAL A 26 2.69 -0.19 -7.06
CA VAL A 26 2.00 0.49 -5.95
C VAL A 26 2.88 0.45 -4.71
N ALA A 27 3.36 1.60 -4.27
CA ALA A 27 4.01 1.74 -2.96
C ALA A 27 2.93 1.91 -1.87
N HIS A 28 3.03 1.13 -0.80
CA HIS A 28 2.07 1.19 0.31
C HIS A 28 2.73 0.78 1.64
N ASP A 29 2.14 1.23 2.74
CA ASP A 29 2.50 0.80 4.08
C ASP A 29 2.09 -0.65 4.33
N GLU A 30 2.90 -1.36 5.11
CA GLU A 30 2.77 -2.79 5.36
C GLU A 30 2.90 -3.08 6.86
N LEU A 31 1.83 -3.62 7.43
CA LEU A 31 1.75 -3.92 8.86
C LEU A 31 2.56 -5.16 9.24
N ASP A 32 2.71 -6.11 8.30
CA ASP A 32 3.43 -7.37 8.51
C ASP A 32 4.96 -7.23 8.48
N LEU A 33 5.47 -6.04 8.14
CA LEU A 33 6.91 -5.76 8.04
C LEU A 33 7.30 -4.68 9.05
N PRO A 34 8.45 -4.83 9.75
CA PRO A 34 8.88 -3.82 10.71
C PRO A 34 9.38 -2.54 10.03
N PRO A 35 9.37 -1.39 10.73
CA PRO A 35 9.98 -0.15 10.27
C PRO A 35 11.42 -0.33 9.80
N GLY A 36 11.72 0.23 8.61
CA GLY A 36 13.03 0.14 7.96
C GLY A 36 13.19 -1.05 7.02
N VAL A 37 12.14 -1.87 6.82
CA VAL A 37 12.16 -2.97 5.86
C VAL A 37 11.23 -2.66 4.69
N ALA A 38 11.81 -2.52 3.50
CA ALA A 38 11.07 -2.46 2.24
C ALA A 38 11.19 -3.79 1.49
N LYS A 39 10.09 -4.27 0.91
CA LYS A 39 10.11 -5.48 0.07
C LYS A 39 9.30 -5.30 -1.21
N LEU A 40 9.86 -5.79 -2.31
CA LEU A 40 9.12 -5.93 -3.57
C LEU A 40 8.31 -7.22 -3.57
N LYS A 41 7.10 -7.15 -4.10
CA LYS A 41 6.23 -8.30 -4.33
C LYS A 41 5.44 -8.10 -5.62
N ARG A 42 5.19 -9.17 -6.36
CA ARG A 42 4.18 -9.19 -7.43
C ARG A 42 2.93 -9.86 -6.92
N GLY A 43 1.75 -9.32 -7.24
CA GLY A 43 0.51 -9.99 -6.86
C GLY A 43 0.13 -9.82 -5.39
N GLY A 44 -0.90 -10.55 -4.98
CA GLY A 44 -1.32 -10.70 -3.58
C GLY A 44 -2.66 -10.06 -3.25
N GLY A 45 -3.15 -10.36 -2.04
CA GLY A 45 -4.37 -9.74 -1.51
C GLY A 45 -4.16 -8.29 -1.10
N HIS A 46 -5.22 -7.62 -0.66
CA HIS A 46 -5.12 -6.27 -0.12
C HIS A 46 -4.67 -6.23 1.35
N GLY A 47 -4.62 -7.37 2.07
CA GLY A 47 -4.09 -7.43 3.44
C GLY A 47 -4.80 -6.47 4.43
N GLY A 48 -6.12 -6.28 4.27
CA GLY A 48 -6.87 -5.27 5.03
C GLY A 48 -6.72 -3.82 4.55
N HIS A 49 -5.71 -3.48 3.75
CA HIS A 49 -5.43 -2.12 3.29
C HIS A 49 -6.51 -1.59 2.33
N ASN A 50 -7.13 -0.46 2.67
CA ASN A 50 -8.27 0.10 1.94
C ASN A 50 -7.92 0.59 0.53
N GLY A 51 -6.74 1.22 0.35
CA GLY A 51 -6.27 1.64 -0.97
C GLY A 51 -6.03 0.49 -1.94
N LEU A 52 -5.32 -0.55 -1.52
CA LEU A 52 -5.14 -1.75 -2.32
C LEU A 52 -6.46 -2.44 -2.67
N ARG A 53 -7.42 -2.48 -1.72
CA ARG A 53 -8.75 -3.05 -1.99
C ARG A 53 -9.46 -2.31 -3.12
N ASP A 54 -9.46 -0.99 -3.07
CA ASP A 54 -10.08 -0.17 -4.10
C ASP A 54 -9.34 -0.23 -5.44
N ILE A 55 -8.00 -0.23 -5.44
CA ILE A 55 -7.19 -0.39 -6.66
C ILE A 55 -7.50 -1.71 -7.36
N ILE A 56 -7.51 -2.83 -6.63
CA ILE A 56 -7.84 -4.15 -7.20
C ILE A 56 -9.24 -4.13 -7.82
N ALA A 57 -10.23 -3.55 -7.12
CA ALA A 57 -11.60 -3.47 -7.64
C ALA A 57 -11.68 -2.63 -8.94
N GLN A 58 -11.00 -1.47 -8.99
CA GLN A 58 -11.03 -0.56 -10.14
C GLN A 58 -10.20 -1.06 -11.33
N LEU A 59 -9.24 -1.95 -11.09
CA LEU A 59 -8.49 -2.66 -12.13
C LEU A 59 -9.16 -3.99 -12.54
N GLY A 60 -10.47 -4.13 -12.35
CA GLY A 60 -11.22 -5.31 -12.81
C GLY A 60 -10.92 -6.59 -12.04
N ASN A 61 -10.65 -6.47 -10.73
CA ASN A 61 -10.19 -7.55 -9.86
C ASN A 61 -8.82 -8.15 -10.21
N GLN A 62 -8.05 -7.48 -11.07
CA GLN A 62 -6.65 -7.81 -11.31
C GLN A 62 -5.79 -7.32 -10.15
N ASN A 63 -4.92 -8.20 -9.65
CA ASN A 63 -4.12 -7.94 -8.47
C ASN A 63 -2.61 -8.21 -8.67
N ASP A 64 -2.22 -8.50 -9.91
CA ASP A 64 -0.92 -8.92 -10.41
C ASP A 64 0.08 -7.77 -10.62
N PHE A 65 -0.33 -6.54 -10.29
CA PHE A 65 0.56 -5.39 -10.19
C PHE A 65 1.67 -5.60 -9.15
N HIS A 66 2.77 -4.88 -9.36
CA HIS A 66 3.91 -4.88 -8.44
C HIS A 66 3.62 -4.01 -7.23
N ARG A 67 4.22 -4.37 -6.09
CA ARG A 67 4.05 -3.69 -4.81
C ARG A 67 5.40 -3.42 -4.19
N LEU A 68 5.60 -2.17 -3.80
CA LEU A 68 6.66 -1.78 -2.88
C LEU A 68 6.05 -1.69 -1.48
N ARG A 69 6.31 -2.71 -0.66
CA ARG A 69 5.75 -2.86 0.68
C ARG A 69 6.70 -2.20 1.67
N LEU A 70 6.27 -1.11 2.29
CA LEU A 70 7.04 -0.33 3.25
C LEU A 70 6.61 -0.71 4.66
N GLY A 71 7.46 -1.42 5.39
CA GLY A 71 7.11 -1.92 6.71
C GLY A 71 6.91 -0.80 7.71
N ILE A 72 5.75 -0.76 8.37
CA ILE A 72 5.42 0.18 9.46
C ILE A 72 5.18 -0.53 10.79
N GLY A 73 5.17 -1.87 10.80
CA GLY A 73 4.83 -2.68 11.96
C GLY A 73 3.33 -2.69 12.26
N HIS A 74 2.94 -3.38 13.34
CA HIS A 74 1.54 -3.55 13.72
C HIS A 74 1.33 -3.14 15.18
N PRO A 75 0.22 -2.44 15.54
CA PRO A 75 -0.05 -1.99 16.91
C PRO A 75 -0.43 -3.10 17.90
N GLY A 76 -0.16 -4.37 17.59
CA GLY A 76 -0.57 -5.55 18.37
C GLY A 76 -2.08 -5.87 18.38
N ASP A 77 -2.96 -4.87 18.23
CA ASP A 77 -4.43 -5.05 18.19
C ASP A 77 -5.03 -4.53 16.87
N ALA A 78 -5.78 -5.39 16.19
CA ALA A 78 -6.47 -5.07 14.94
C ALA A 78 -7.43 -3.87 15.06
N LYS A 79 -8.03 -3.64 16.23
CA LYS A 79 -8.93 -2.50 16.47
C LYS A 79 -8.18 -1.16 16.45
N LEU A 80 -6.89 -1.16 16.72
CA LEU A 80 -6.05 0.05 16.77
C LEU A 80 -5.45 0.39 15.41
N VAL A 81 -5.50 -0.52 14.43
CA VAL A 81 -4.87 -0.35 13.11
C VAL A 81 -5.28 0.94 12.42
N SER A 82 -6.58 1.28 12.41
CA SER A 82 -7.05 2.50 11.74
C SER A 82 -6.45 3.76 12.34
N ASN A 83 -6.33 3.84 13.67
CA ASN A 83 -5.71 4.99 14.34
C ASN A 83 -4.19 4.98 14.15
N PHE A 84 -3.57 3.80 14.12
CA PHE A 84 -2.14 3.64 13.91
C PHE A 84 -1.70 4.17 12.55
N VAL A 85 -2.36 3.76 11.46
CA VAL A 85 -2.01 4.18 10.08
C VAL A 85 -2.36 5.64 9.78
N LEU A 86 -3.27 6.24 10.57
CA LEU A 86 -3.59 7.67 10.50
C LEU A 86 -2.71 8.53 11.41
N GLY A 87 -1.95 7.89 12.30
CA GLY A 87 -1.05 8.53 13.25
C GLY A 87 0.30 8.90 12.64
N ARG A 88 1.11 9.63 13.42
CA ARG A 88 2.52 9.88 13.07
C ARG A 88 3.39 8.81 13.70
N ALA A 89 4.37 8.32 12.94
CA ALA A 89 5.38 7.41 13.47
C ALA A 89 6.23 8.12 14.54
N PRO A 90 6.64 7.42 15.62
CA PRO A 90 7.67 7.91 16.53
C PRO A 90 8.95 8.23 15.78
N ARG A 91 9.71 9.23 16.25
CA ARG A 91 10.93 9.71 15.56
C ARG A 91 11.91 8.59 15.18
N ALA A 92 12.17 7.67 16.10
CA ALA A 92 13.10 6.56 15.88
C ALA A 92 12.61 5.56 14.81
N GLU A 93 11.30 5.44 14.60
CA GLU A 93 10.72 4.63 13.53
C GLU A 93 10.70 5.40 12.21
N GLN A 94 10.38 6.69 12.26
CA GLN A 94 10.43 7.57 11.08
C GLN A 94 11.83 7.57 10.46
N GLU A 95 12.89 7.69 11.26
CA GLU A 95 14.28 7.64 10.78
C GLU A 95 14.60 6.31 10.06
N LYS A 96 14.01 5.20 10.50
CA LYS A 96 14.15 3.90 9.83
C LYS A 96 13.37 3.84 8.52
N LEU A 97 12.15 4.37 8.50
CA LEU A 97 11.32 4.44 7.30
C LEU A 97 12.01 5.27 6.22
N ASP A 98 12.53 6.44 6.59
CA ASP A 98 13.23 7.35 5.67
C ASP A 98 14.48 6.70 5.07
N ALA A 99 15.20 5.87 5.84
CA ALA A 99 16.38 5.14 5.36
C ALA A 99 16.05 3.94 4.45
N SER A 100 14.78 3.54 4.33
CA SER A 100 14.36 2.33 3.60
C SER A 100 13.89 2.57 2.16
N ILE A 101 13.89 3.84 1.73
CA ILE A 101 13.43 4.31 0.41
C ILE A 101 14.57 5.11 -0.23
#